data_AF-A0A4U5JB21-F1
#
_entry.id   AF-A0A4U5JB21-F1
#
_cell.length_a   1.000
_cell.length_b   1.000
_cell.length_c   1.000
_cell.angle_alpha   90.00
_cell.angle_beta   90.00
_cell.angle_gamma   90.00
#
_symmetry.space_group_name_H-M   'P 1'
#
loop_
_entity.id
_entity.type
_entity.pdbx_description
1 polymer ?
#
loop_
_entity_poly.entity_id
_entity_poly.type
_entity_poly.pdbx_seq_one_letter_code
_entity_poly.pdbx_strand_id
1 'polypeptide(L)'
;MPTTDAACLEALREAAERLGASPTKAQYEELGLKPASATIIRQIGGWNRAKERAGLETNASRGSRVQPKPEGIELPEELQWEDLSVDQRWHYRNREWNAERTRRRRATLRRWVNEKKRREGCTRCEVDAPACLDYHHPETVEKRMSVGTMVTYGYGKQALESEIRKCAVLCANCHRKEHHSPPTGELRRWVYERKRAGSGCSACKVDDAACLEFHHEAGEKVDTIARMLADGRPRAVVRRELEKCTVLCANCHRKRHFEPPERPDGEHDKNK
;
A
#
# COMPACT_ATOMS: atom_id res chain seq x y z
N MET A 1 32.88 40.42 24.71
CA MET A 1 33.99 39.67 25.36
C MET A 1 33.71 38.18 25.26
N PRO A 2 34.70 37.33 24.96
CA PRO A 2 34.52 35.88 24.97
C PRO A 2 34.20 35.43 26.40
N THR A 3 33.13 34.64 26.56
CA THR A 3 32.75 34.05 27.85
C THR A 3 33.82 33.04 28.24
N THR A 4 34.44 33.22 29.41
CA THR A 4 35.46 32.31 29.93
C THR A 4 34.80 31.13 30.67
N ASP A 5 35.54 30.03 30.80
CA ASP A 5 35.13 28.90 31.63
C ASP A 5 34.79 29.33 33.06
N ALA A 6 35.61 30.21 33.65
CA ALA A 6 35.39 30.74 34.99
C ALA A 6 34.03 31.47 35.10
N ALA A 7 33.69 32.33 34.13
CA ALA A 7 32.41 33.03 34.12
C ALA A 7 31.20 32.07 33.99
N CYS A 8 31.36 30.97 33.25
CA CYS A 8 30.33 29.93 33.16
C CYS A 8 30.13 29.17 34.48
N LEU A 9 31.22 28.89 35.22
CA LEU A 9 31.15 28.17 36.51
C LEU A 9 30.60 29.05 37.63
N GLU A 10 30.99 30.33 37.68
CA GLU A 10 30.48 31.29 38.66
C GLU A 10 28.97 31.49 38.50
N ALA A 11 28.48 31.67 37.27
CA ALA A 11 27.05 31.82 37.04
C ALA A 11 26.23 30.58 37.47
N LEU A 12 26.80 29.37 37.36
CA LEU A 12 26.17 28.15 37.87
C LEU A 12 26.14 28.11 39.41
N ARG A 13 27.20 28.57 40.08
CA ARG A 13 27.23 28.68 41.55
C ARG A 13 26.24 29.72 42.05
N GLU A 14 26.20 30.89 41.41
CA GLU A 14 25.21 31.93 41.70
C GLU A 14 23.78 31.42 41.52
N ALA A 15 23.50 30.67 40.45
CA ALA A 15 22.21 30.04 40.25
C ALA A 15 21.87 29.03 41.36
N ALA A 16 22.85 28.26 41.82
CA ALA A 16 22.66 27.30 42.90
C ALA A 16 22.39 27.97 44.25
N GLU A 17 23.09 29.06 44.56
CA GLU A 17 22.85 29.87 45.76
C GLU A 17 21.44 30.47 45.77
N ARG A 18 21.01 31.05 44.64
CA ARG A 18 19.67 31.65 44.51
C ARG A 18 18.53 30.63 44.65
N LEU A 19 18.75 29.39 44.22
CA LEU A 19 17.75 28.33 44.27
C LEU A 19 17.85 27.46 45.53
N GLY A 20 18.92 27.62 46.32
CA GLY A 20 19.24 26.75 47.46
C GLY A 20 19.51 25.29 47.06
N ALA A 21 19.70 25.01 45.77
CA ALA A 21 19.85 23.67 45.22
C ALA A 21 20.55 23.71 43.86
N SER A 22 21.10 22.57 43.45
CA SER A 22 21.78 22.42 42.16
C SER A 22 20.81 22.66 40.97
N PRO A 23 21.02 23.67 40.11
CA PRO A 23 20.04 24.09 39.11
C PRO A 23 19.82 23.04 38.01
N THR A 24 18.57 22.86 37.58
CA THR A 24 18.27 22.30 36.25
C THR A 24 18.54 23.33 35.16
N LYS A 25 18.68 22.87 33.90
CA LYS A 25 18.87 23.78 32.76
C LYS A 25 17.71 24.78 32.64
N ALA A 26 16.46 24.33 32.83
CA ALA A 26 15.28 25.16 32.76
C ALA A 26 15.24 26.22 33.88
N GLN A 27 15.51 25.83 35.13
CA GLN A 27 15.57 26.77 36.26
C GLN A 27 16.65 27.84 36.07
N TYR A 28 17.82 27.46 35.53
CA TYR A 28 18.87 28.43 35.23
C TYR A 28 18.44 29.47 34.18
N GLU A 29 17.72 29.02 33.13
CA GLU A 29 17.20 29.91 32.08
C GLU A 29 16.15 30.88 32.63
N GLU A 30 15.32 30.43 33.56
CA GLU A 30 14.29 31.24 34.23
C GLU A 30 14.88 32.34 35.12
N LEU A 31 16.04 32.11 35.73
CA LEU A 31 16.77 33.13 36.49
C LEU A 31 17.34 34.27 35.62
N GLY A 32 17.35 34.11 34.29
CA GLY A 32 17.83 35.14 33.36
C GLY A 32 19.32 35.46 33.45
N LEU A 33 20.11 34.59 34.10
CA LEU A 33 21.54 34.80 34.35
C LEU A 33 22.37 34.77 33.06
N LYS A 34 23.50 35.48 33.09
CA LYS A 34 24.50 35.47 32.02
C LYS A 34 25.80 34.83 32.55
N PRO A 35 26.47 34.00 31.75
CA PRO A 35 26.18 33.64 30.35
C PRO A 35 24.98 32.70 30.18
N ALA A 36 24.33 32.72 29.01
CA ALA A 36 23.16 31.87 28.75
C ALA A 36 23.52 30.37 28.79
N SER A 37 22.56 29.51 29.13
CA SER A 37 22.75 28.05 29.25
C SER A 37 23.45 27.42 28.03
N ALA A 38 23.07 27.84 26.82
CA ALA A 38 23.68 27.39 25.55
C ALA A 38 25.16 27.79 25.43
N THR A 39 25.55 28.94 25.97
CA THR A 39 26.94 29.41 25.98
C THR A 39 27.77 28.54 26.93
N ILE A 40 27.24 28.21 28.11
CA ILE A 40 27.87 27.31 29.07
C ILE A 40 28.09 25.92 28.45
N ILE A 41 27.07 25.37 27.77
CA ILE A 41 27.17 24.07 27.08
C ILE A 41 28.25 24.10 26.00
N ARG A 42 28.27 25.14 25.16
CA ARG A 42 29.26 25.28 24.08
C ARG A 42 30.68 25.43 24.61
N GLN A 43 30.86 26.20 25.68
CA GLN A 43 32.17 26.51 26.25
C GLN A 43 32.76 25.31 27.02
N ILE A 44 31.94 24.64 27.84
CA ILE A 44 32.40 23.57 28.74
C ILE A 44 32.20 22.17 28.14
N GLY A 45 31.38 22.03 27.09
CA GLY A 45 31.13 20.77 26.39
C GLY A 45 30.05 19.90 27.04
N GLY A 46 29.13 20.49 27.81
CA GLY A 46 27.99 19.79 28.39
C GLY A 46 27.47 20.40 29.68
N TRP A 47 26.15 20.30 29.91
CA TRP A 47 25.50 20.87 31.10
C TRP A 47 25.91 20.16 32.40
N ASN A 48 25.86 18.82 32.42
CA ASN A 48 26.29 18.05 33.58
C ASN A 48 27.79 18.20 33.84
N ARG A 49 28.61 18.24 32.79
CA ARG A 49 30.05 18.52 32.91
C ARG A 49 30.33 19.90 33.52
N ALA A 50 29.52 20.91 33.19
CA ALA A 50 29.63 22.24 33.79
C ALA A 50 29.23 22.25 35.27
N LYS A 51 28.15 21.53 35.64
CA LYS A 51 27.75 21.36 37.04
C LYS A 51 28.80 20.62 37.86
N GLU A 52 29.38 19.53 37.35
CA GLU A 52 30.51 18.82 37.98
C GLU A 52 31.69 19.76 38.24
N ARG A 53 32.11 20.52 37.23
CA ARG A 53 33.21 21.50 37.38
C ARG A 53 32.89 22.65 38.34
N ALA A 54 31.61 22.97 38.51
CA ALA A 54 31.15 23.99 39.46
C ALA A 54 31.03 23.46 40.90
N GLY A 55 31.18 22.15 41.11
CA GLY A 55 30.98 21.50 42.42
C GLY A 55 29.51 21.22 42.75
N LEU A 56 28.64 21.16 41.73
CA LEU A 56 27.19 21.03 41.87
C LEU A 56 26.73 19.62 41.49
N GLU A 57 25.75 19.07 42.22
CA GLU A 57 25.20 17.73 41.96
C GLU A 57 24.64 17.63 40.54
N THR A 58 25.02 16.61 39.77
CA THR A 58 24.47 16.39 38.43
C THR A 58 23.17 15.60 38.47
N ASN A 59 22.23 15.99 37.61
CA ASN A 59 21.08 15.15 37.36
C ASN A 59 21.46 14.20 36.23
N ALA A 60 21.76 12.96 36.58
CA ALA A 60 21.72 11.89 35.59
C ALA A 60 20.32 11.87 34.98
N SER A 61 20.22 11.67 33.67
CA SER A 61 18.94 11.43 33.00
C SER A 61 18.40 10.08 33.48
N ARG A 62 17.88 10.02 34.71
CA ARG A 62 17.26 8.84 35.29
C ARG A 62 15.84 8.78 34.76
N GLY A 63 15.68 8.03 33.67
CA GLY A 63 14.39 7.76 33.07
C GLY A 63 14.58 7.08 31.72
N SER A 64 13.79 6.04 31.48
CA SER A 64 13.67 5.49 30.13
C SER A 64 13.20 6.61 29.20
N ARG A 65 13.92 6.84 28.09
CA ARG A 65 13.44 7.72 27.01
C ARG A 65 12.30 7.08 26.21
N VAL A 66 11.98 5.83 26.52
CA VAL A 66 10.88 5.10 25.90
C VAL A 66 9.59 5.51 26.60
N GLN A 67 8.71 6.15 25.84
CA GLN A 67 7.35 6.43 26.26
C GLN A 67 6.58 5.12 26.44
N PRO A 68 5.62 5.04 27.39
CA PRO A 68 4.83 3.83 27.60
C PRO A 68 4.05 3.43 26.34
N LYS A 69 3.71 2.14 26.23
CA LYS A 69 2.94 1.61 25.09
C LYS A 69 1.57 2.32 25.01
N PRO A 70 1.23 2.95 23.88
CA PRO A 70 -0.11 3.51 23.67
C PRO A 70 -1.23 2.47 23.84
N GLU A 71 -2.38 2.92 24.31
CA GLU A 71 -3.62 2.13 24.33
C GLU A 71 -4.02 1.72 22.91
N GLY A 72 -4.52 0.50 22.74
CA GLY A 72 -4.96 -0.03 21.44
C GLY A 72 -3.86 -0.61 20.54
N ILE A 73 -2.58 -0.54 20.92
CA ILE A 73 -1.51 -1.25 20.20
C ILE A 73 -1.39 -2.69 20.74
N GLU A 74 -1.66 -3.65 19.87
CA GLU A 74 -1.41 -5.09 20.11
C GLU A 74 0.00 -5.46 19.67
N LEU A 75 0.73 -6.14 20.56
CA LEU A 75 2.05 -6.72 20.29
C LEU A 75 1.94 -8.24 20.41
N PRO A 76 2.70 -9.01 19.61
CA PRO A 76 2.91 -10.45 19.87
C PRO A 76 3.39 -10.71 21.30
N GLU A 77 3.02 -11.86 21.88
CA GLU A 77 3.30 -12.19 23.29
C GLU A 77 4.81 -12.16 23.62
N GLU A 78 5.64 -12.58 22.67
CA GLU A 78 7.10 -12.58 22.75
C GLU A 78 7.77 -11.19 22.67
N LEU A 79 7.04 -10.10 22.40
CA LEU A 79 7.61 -8.75 22.25
C LEU A 79 7.20 -7.81 23.37
N GLN A 80 8.20 -7.20 24.01
CA GLN A 80 8.01 -6.15 25.03
C GLN A 80 8.26 -4.77 24.41
N TRP A 81 7.38 -3.80 24.70
CA TRP A 81 7.41 -2.48 24.08
C TRP A 81 8.70 -1.69 24.37
N GLU A 82 9.25 -1.88 25.57
CA GLU A 82 10.45 -1.23 26.06
C GLU A 82 11.69 -1.69 25.29
N ASP A 83 11.71 -2.97 24.90
CA ASP A 83 12.82 -3.62 24.20
C ASP A 83 12.82 -3.37 22.69
N LEU A 84 11.70 -2.89 22.14
CA LEU A 84 11.62 -2.54 20.73
C LEU A 84 12.59 -1.39 20.37
N SER A 85 13.09 -1.41 19.14
CA SER A 85 13.80 -0.26 18.58
C SER A 85 12.84 0.93 18.40
N VAL A 86 13.40 2.13 18.23
CA VAL A 86 12.62 3.33 17.90
C VAL A 86 11.80 3.12 16.62
N ASP A 87 12.39 2.46 15.62
CA ASP A 87 11.73 2.18 14.35
C ASP A 87 10.61 1.13 14.50
N GLN A 88 10.83 0.07 15.28
CA GLN A 88 9.80 -0.94 15.55
C GLN A 88 8.59 -0.32 16.25
N ARG A 89 8.81 0.49 17.30
CA ARG A 89 7.72 1.23 17.97
C ARG A 89 6.98 2.15 17.00
N TRP A 90 7.71 2.82 16.11
CA TRP A 90 7.09 3.63 15.06
C TRP A 90 6.21 2.79 14.13
N HIS A 91 6.65 1.60 13.71
CA HIS A 91 5.87 0.72 12.85
C HIS A 91 4.57 0.26 13.49
N TYR A 92 4.60 -0.19 14.75
CA TYR A 92 3.39 -0.62 15.46
C TYR A 92 2.42 0.54 15.68
N ARG A 93 2.91 1.71 16.09
CA ARG A 93 2.07 2.91 16.29
C ARG A 93 1.42 3.40 15.00
N ASN A 94 2.12 3.29 13.88
CA ASN A 94 1.66 3.84 12.61
C ASN A 94 1.10 2.77 11.67
N ARG A 95 0.75 1.56 12.16
CA ARG A 95 0.27 0.45 11.30
C ARG A 95 -0.96 0.85 10.50
N GLU A 96 -1.99 1.37 11.17
CA GLU A 96 -3.23 1.80 10.52
C GLU A 96 -2.99 2.97 9.56
N TRP A 97 -2.23 3.97 9.98
CA TRP A 97 -1.86 5.11 9.14
C TRP A 97 -1.07 4.68 7.90
N ASN A 98 -0.11 3.75 8.03
CA ASN A 98 0.68 3.21 6.92
C ASN A 98 -0.19 2.37 5.98
N ALA A 99 -1.12 1.57 6.53
CA ALA A 99 -2.09 0.81 5.75
C ALA A 99 -3.00 1.75 4.96
N GLU A 100 -3.54 2.79 5.58
CA GLU A 100 -4.37 3.82 4.96
C GLU A 100 -3.60 4.60 3.90
N ARG A 101 -2.39 5.07 4.20
CA ARG A 101 -1.51 5.73 3.24
C ARG A 101 -1.24 4.84 2.02
N THR A 102 -0.98 3.56 2.24
CA THR A 102 -0.75 2.59 1.17
C THR A 102 -2.02 2.34 0.34
N ARG A 103 -3.18 2.21 0.99
CA ARG A 103 -4.50 2.09 0.35
C ARG A 103 -4.78 3.30 -0.54
N ARG A 104 -4.67 4.53 0.00
CA ARG A 104 -4.85 5.80 -0.73
C ARG A 104 -3.90 5.93 -1.93
N ARG A 105 -2.63 5.57 -1.74
CA ARG A 105 -1.63 5.57 -2.83
C ARG A 105 -2.02 4.61 -3.94
N ARG A 106 -2.41 3.37 -3.60
CA ARG A 106 -2.86 2.36 -4.57
C ARG A 106 -4.13 2.81 -5.29
N ALA A 107 -5.12 3.37 -4.59
CA ALA A 107 -6.32 3.92 -5.20
C ALA A 107 -5.99 5.03 -6.22
N THR A 108 -5.10 5.95 -5.84
CA THR A 108 -4.63 7.04 -6.72
C THR A 108 -3.92 6.51 -7.97
N LEU A 109 -3.03 5.53 -7.82
CA LEU A 109 -2.36 4.90 -8.95
C LEU A 109 -3.34 4.13 -9.85
N ARG A 110 -4.32 3.41 -9.27
CA ARG A 110 -5.37 2.73 -10.03
C ARG A 110 -6.23 3.71 -10.83
N ARG A 111 -6.63 4.85 -10.25
CA ARG A 111 -7.34 5.91 -10.98
C ARG A 111 -6.52 6.42 -12.17
N TRP A 112 -5.26 6.76 -11.93
CA TRP A 112 -4.37 7.25 -12.97
C TRP A 112 -4.15 6.22 -14.09
N VAL A 113 -3.96 4.94 -13.76
CA VAL A 113 -3.85 3.85 -14.74
C VAL A 113 -5.16 3.66 -15.52
N ASN A 114 -6.30 3.66 -14.83
CA ASN A 114 -7.62 3.48 -15.46
C ASN A 114 -7.94 4.61 -16.43
N GLU A 115 -7.57 5.84 -16.09
CA GLU A 115 -7.74 7.00 -16.97
C GLU A 115 -6.87 6.89 -18.22
N LYS A 116 -5.61 6.44 -18.10
CA LYS A 116 -4.78 6.16 -19.27
C LYS A 116 -5.39 5.08 -20.17
N LYS A 117 -5.81 3.95 -19.59
CA LYS A 117 -6.50 2.90 -20.33
C LYS A 117 -7.73 3.42 -21.07
N ARG A 118 -8.57 4.24 -20.40
CA ARG A 118 -9.76 4.85 -21.03
C ARG A 118 -9.41 5.65 -22.27
N ARG A 119 -8.40 6.51 -22.17
CA ARG A 119 -7.99 7.41 -23.26
C ARG A 119 -7.46 6.67 -24.47
N GLU A 120 -6.72 5.58 -24.23
CA GLU A 120 -6.14 4.77 -25.31
C GLU A 120 -7.17 3.82 -25.93
N GLY A 121 -8.08 3.28 -25.11
CA GLY A 121 -9.06 2.29 -25.55
C GLY A 121 -8.43 0.97 -26.00
N CYS A 122 -9.26 -0.01 -26.33
CA CYS A 122 -8.77 -1.25 -26.91
C CYS A 122 -8.27 -1.01 -28.35
N THR A 123 -7.06 -1.44 -28.68
CA THR A 123 -6.50 -1.24 -30.03
C THR A 123 -7.16 -2.11 -31.12
N ARG A 124 -8.01 -3.07 -30.73
CA ARG A 124 -8.67 -4.02 -31.65
C ARG A 124 -10.19 -3.88 -31.77
N CYS A 125 -10.83 -3.06 -30.92
CA CYS A 125 -12.27 -2.83 -30.96
C CYS A 125 -12.62 -1.56 -30.15
N GLU A 126 -13.87 -1.13 -30.22
CA GLU A 126 -14.34 0.14 -29.65
C GLU A 126 -14.51 0.15 -28.12
N VAL A 127 -14.06 -0.89 -27.40
CA VAL A 127 -14.20 -0.94 -25.94
C VAL A 127 -13.18 0.00 -25.30
N ASP A 128 -13.66 0.98 -24.53
CA ASP A 128 -12.86 1.97 -23.80
C ASP A 128 -13.03 1.90 -22.27
N ALA A 129 -14.01 1.13 -21.79
CA ALA A 129 -14.33 1.04 -20.38
C ALA A 129 -13.15 0.44 -19.58
N PRO A 130 -12.54 1.17 -18.62
CA PRO A 130 -11.33 0.72 -17.91
C PRO A 130 -11.47 -0.63 -17.21
N ALA A 131 -12.67 -0.96 -16.74
CA ALA A 131 -13.00 -2.26 -16.17
C ALA A 131 -12.69 -3.43 -17.11
N CYS A 132 -12.79 -3.21 -18.42
CA CYS A 132 -12.58 -4.21 -19.45
C CYS A 132 -11.16 -4.24 -20.00
N LEU A 133 -10.32 -3.24 -19.71
CA LEU A 133 -9.05 -3.03 -20.40
C LEU A 133 -7.85 -3.60 -19.64
N ASP A 134 -6.91 -4.20 -20.37
CA ASP A 134 -5.63 -4.71 -19.90
C ASP A 134 -4.47 -4.11 -20.69
N TYR A 135 -3.31 -4.07 -20.05
CA TYR A 135 -2.04 -3.88 -20.75
C TYR A 135 -1.49 -5.23 -21.17
N HIS A 136 -1.49 -5.47 -22.47
CA HIS A 136 -0.90 -6.63 -23.10
C HIS A 136 0.56 -6.31 -23.45
N HIS A 137 1.49 -7.13 -22.96
CA HIS A 137 2.88 -7.05 -23.38
C HIS A 137 3.06 -7.99 -24.58
N PRO A 138 3.46 -7.48 -25.76
CA PRO A 138 3.79 -8.33 -26.90
C PRO A 138 4.94 -9.28 -26.53
N GLU A 139 4.95 -10.49 -27.08
CA GLU A 139 5.99 -11.50 -26.78
C GLU A 139 7.41 -11.04 -27.11
N THR A 140 7.54 -10.11 -28.05
CA THR A 140 8.82 -9.53 -28.50
C THR A 140 9.40 -8.49 -27.53
N VAL A 141 8.68 -8.14 -26.46
CA VAL A 141 9.08 -7.06 -25.55
C VAL A 141 9.23 -7.56 -24.12
N GLU A 142 10.43 -7.40 -23.57
CA GLU A 142 10.69 -7.75 -22.18
C GLU A 142 10.02 -6.76 -21.22
N LYS A 143 9.08 -7.32 -20.45
CA LYS A 143 8.43 -6.64 -19.33
C LYS A 143 9.27 -6.79 -18.08
N ARG A 144 9.38 -5.72 -17.29
CA ARG A 144 9.86 -5.82 -15.90
C ARG A 144 8.84 -6.58 -15.07
N MET A 145 7.56 -6.23 -15.22
CA MET A 145 6.46 -6.79 -14.44
C MET A 145 5.12 -6.36 -15.04
N SER A 146 4.02 -7.04 -14.70
CA SER A 146 2.71 -6.51 -15.06
C SER A 146 2.47 -5.13 -14.42
N VAL A 147 1.88 -4.20 -15.19
CA VAL A 147 1.51 -2.87 -14.69
C VAL A 147 0.61 -2.97 -13.45
N GLY A 148 -0.29 -3.97 -13.39
CA GLY A 148 -1.14 -4.21 -12.22
C GLY A 148 -0.34 -4.55 -10.96
N THR A 149 0.69 -5.39 -11.08
CA THR A 149 1.57 -5.72 -9.95
C THR A 149 2.40 -4.51 -9.51
N MET A 150 2.89 -3.69 -10.46
CA MET A 150 3.59 -2.44 -10.14
C MET A 150 2.72 -1.46 -9.35
N VAL A 151 1.42 -1.37 -9.66
CA VAL A 151 0.45 -0.59 -8.89
C VAL A 151 0.30 -1.14 -7.46
N THR A 152 0.19 -2.46 -7.30
CA THR A 152 0.11 -3.12 -5.99
C THR A 152 1.34 -2.85 -5.13
N TYR A 153 2.53 -2.89 -5.71
CA TYR A 153 3.79 -2.54 -5.05
C TYR A 153 4.03 -1.03 -4.91
N GLY A 154 3.12 -0.19 -5.44
CA GLY A 154 3.17 1.25 -5.25
C GLY A 154 4.30 1.95 -6.01
N TYR A 155 4.72 1.42 -7.16
CA TYR A 155 5.75 2.05 -8.00
C TYR A 155 5.39 3.51 -8.37
N GLY A 156 6.41 4.33 -8.60
CA GLY A 156 6.22 5.72 -9.04
C GLY A 156 5.64 5.80 -10.46
N LYS A 157 4.94 6.91 -10.77
CA LYS A 157 4.29 7.13 -12.07
C LYS A 157 5.26 7.00 -13.24
N GLN A 158 6.48 7.54 -13.14
CA GLN A 158 7.48 7.45 -14.21
C GLN A 158 7.86 6.00 -14.53
N ALA A 159 8.06 5.15 -13.52
CA ALA A 159 8.34 3.74 -13.74
C ALA A 159 7.16 3.01 -14.39
N LEU A 160 5.93 3.33 -13.96
CA LEU A 160 4.71 2.82 -14.60
C LEU A 160 4.60 3.28 -16.05
N GLU A 161 4.87 4.55 -16.36
CA GLU A 161 4.82 5.07 -17.74
C GLU A 161 5.80 4.36 -18.66
N SER A 162 7.04 4.15 -18.21
CA SER A 162 8.04 3.42 -18.98
C SER A 162 7.61 1.99 -19.30
N GLU A 163 6.94 1.32 -18.36
CA GLU A 163 6.42 -0.03 -18.61
C GLU A 163 5.16 -0.01 -19.49
N ILE A 164 4.25 0.94 -19.28
CA ILE A 164 3.02 1.10 -20.07
C ILE A 164 3.35 1.32 -21.56
N ARG A 165 4.41 2.09 -21.88
CA ARG A 165 4.84 2.33 -23.28
C ARG A 165 5.23 1.07 -24.04
N LYS A 166 5.52 -0.03 -23.34
CA LYS A 166 5.82 -1.33 -23.93
C LYS A 166 4.57 -2.16 -24.25
N CYS A 167 3.40 -1.69 -23.83
CA CYS A 167 2.17 -2.44 -23.87
C CYS A 167 1.26 -1.97 -25.01
N ALA A 168 0.44 -2.90 -25.52
CA ALA A 168 -0.79 -2.57 -26.23
C ALA A 168 -1.97 -2.62 -25.26
N VAL A 169 -2.93 -1.71 -25.38
CA VAL A 169 -4.17 -1.78 -24.59
C VAL A 169 -5.17 -2.68 -25.31
N LEU A 170 -5.59 -3.76 -24.66
CA LEU A 170 -6.60 -4.70 -25.19
C LEU A 170 -7.74 -4.85 -24.19
N CYS A 171 -8.98 -4.94 -24.68
CA CYS A 171 -10.08 -5.39 -23.83
C CYS A 171 -9.92 -6.88 -23.48
N ALA A 172 -10.53 -7.33 -22.39
CA ALA A 172 -10.41 -8.69 -21.89
C ALA A 172 -10.82 -9.74 -22.92
N ASN A 173 -11.83 -9.46 -23.75
CA ASN A 173 -12.22 -10.33 -24.86
C ASN A 173 -11.11 -10.43 -25.92
N CYS A 174 -10.64 -9.30 -26.46
CA CYS A 174 -9.55 -9.28 -27.45
C CYS A 174 -8.25 -9.89 -26.91
N HIS A 175 -7.92 -9.62 -25.65
CA HIS A 175 -6.73 -10.15 -24.99
C HIS A 175 -6.81 -11.67 -24.81
N ARG A 176 -7.99 -12.21 -24.51
CA ARG A 176 -8.21 -13.67 -24.48
C ARG A 176 -8.06 -14.32 -25.84
N LYS A 177 -8.59 -13.69 -26.91
CA LYS A 177 -8.43 -14.20 -28.28
C LYS A 177 -6.95 -14.28 -28.68
N GLU A 178 -6.15 -13.29 -28.26
CA GLU A 178 -4.72 -13.28 -28.52
C GLU A 178 -3.99 -14.49 -27.92
N HIS A 179 -4.31 -14.81 -26.66
CA HIS A 179 -3.70 -15.92 -25.94
C HIS A 179 -4.49 -17.22 -26.05
N HIS A 180 -5.48 -17.29 -26.95
CA HIS A 180 -6.36 -18.44 -27.00
C HIS A 180 -5.66 -19.61 -27.67
N SER A 181 -5.46 -20.67 -26.90
CA SER A 181 -5.15 -21.99 -27.41
C SER A 181 -6.32 -22.95 -27.13
N PRO A 182 -6.69 -23.82 -28.08
CA PRO A 182 -7.72 -24.82 -27.87
C PRO A 182 -7.42 -25.68 -26.63
N PRO A 183 -8.42 -25.99 -25.80
CA PRO A 183 -8.21 -26.77 -24.59
C PRO A 183 -7.80 -28.21 -24.92
N THR A 184 -6.81 -28.72 -24.20
CA THR A 184 -6.40 -30.14 -24.24
C THR A 184 -7.04 -30.94 -23.11
N GLY A 185 -7.27 -32.23 -23.37
CA GLY A 185 -7.95 -33.15 -22.43
C GLY A 185 -9.47 -33.15 -22.56
N GLU A 186 -10.09 -34.28 -22.26
CA GLU A 186 -11.53 -34.52 -22.48
C GLU A 186 -12.41 -33.56 -21.65
N LEU A 187 -12.15 -33.45 -20.35
CA LEU A 187 -12.97 -32.64 -19.45
C LEU A 187 -12.93 -31.15 -19.80
N ARG A 188 -11.75 -30.61 -20.17
CA ARG A 188 -11.60 -29.20 -20.57
C ARG A 188 -12.32 -28.92 -21.91
N ARG A 189 -12.21 -29.82 -22.89
CA ARG A 189 -12.97 -29.74 -24.15
C ARG A 189 -14.47 -29.75 -23.90
N TRP A 190 -14.95 -30.66 -23.05
CA TRP A 190 -16.36 -30.73 -22.68
C TRP A 190 -16.85 -29.41 -22.04
N VAL A 191 -16.11 -28.83 -21.09
CA VAL A 191 -16.48 -27.53 -20.49
C VAL A 191 -16.45 -26.40 -21.52
N TYR A 192 -15.51 -26.42 -22.45
CA TYR A 192 -15.42 -25.43 -23.52
C TYR A 192 -16.60 -25.51 -24.50
N GLU A 193 -16.99 -26.72 -24.90
CA GLU A 193 -18.18 -26.96 -25.73
C GLU A 193 -19.45 -26.49 -25.04
N ARG A 194 -19.56 -26.63 -23.71
CA ARG A 194 -20.70 -26.12 -22.94
C ARG A 194 -20.86 -24.61 -23.05
N LYS A 195 -19.77 -23.85 -23.19
CA LYS A 195 -19.85 -22.40 -23.44
C LYS A 195 -20.38 -22.11 -24.84
N ARG A 196 -20.02 -22.94 -25.83
CA ARG A 196 -20.42 -22.80 -27.23
C ARG A 196 -21.87 -23.25 -27.50
N ALA A 197 -22.39 -24.19 -26.69
CA ALA A 197 -23.73 -24.73 -26.84
C ALA A 197 -24.85 -23.76 -26.39
N GLY A 198 -24.51 -22.71 -25.64
CA GLY A 198 -25.45 -21.65 -25.26
C GLY A 198 -25.57 -20.56 -26.32
N SER A 199 -26.42 -19.57 -26.07
CA SER A 199 -26.62 -18.39 -26.94
C SER A 199 -25.52 -17.32 -26.79
N GLY A 200 -24.35 -17.67 -26.24
CA GLY A 200 -23.28 -16.73 -25.92
C GLY A 200 -23.41 -16.05 -24.54
N CYS A 201 -22.91 -14.82 -24.44
CA CYS A 201 -22.97 -14.00 -23.24
C CYS A 201 -24.42 -13.62 -22.90
N SER A 202 -24.82 -13.76 -21.63
CA SER A 202 -26.16 -13.39 -21.17
C SER A 202 -26.42 -11.87 -21.14
N ALA A 203 -25.38 -11.05 -21.24
CA ALA A 203 -25.46 -9.59 -21.13
C ALA A 203 -25.16 -8.83 -22.43
N CYS A 204 -24.67 -9.50 -23.48
CA CYS A 204 -24.36 -8.86 -24.77
C CYS A 204 -24.28 -9.88 -25.90
N LYS A 205 -24.08 -9.43 -27.14
CA LYS A 205 -24.06 -10.29 -28.34
C LYS A 205 -22.78 -11.11 -28.55
N VAL A 206 -21.84 -11.10 -27.61
CA VAL A 206 -20.59 -11.87 -27.75
C VAL A 206 -20.86 -13.35 -27.52
N ASP A 207 -20.53 -14.18 -28.50
CA ASP A 207 -20.77 -15.63 -28.51
C ASP A 207 -19.49 -16.47 -28.68
N ASP A 208 -18.36 -15.85 -29.02
CA ASP A 208 -17.06 -16.51 -29.13
C ASP A 208 -16.65 -17.18 -27.80
N ALA A 209 -16.60 -18.51 -27.80
CA ALA A 209 -16.30 -19.33 -26.63
C ALA A 209 -14.95 -19.01 -25.96
N ALA A 210 -13.96 -18.50 -26.70
CA ALA A 210 -12.68 -18.05 -26.12
C ALA A 210 -12.86 -16.86 -25.18
N CYS A 211 -13.89 -16.04 -25.42
CA CYS A 211 -14.23 -14.86 -24.64
C CYS A 211 -15.19 -15.15 -23.49
N LEU A 212 -15.84 -16.31 -23.44
CA LEU A 212 -16.88 -16.63 -22.46
C LEU A 212 -16.31 -17.18 -21.14
N GLU A 213 -16.94 -16.78 -20.04
CA GLU A 213 -16.62 -17.15 -18.66
C GLU A 213 -17.90 -17.57 -17.91
N PHE A 214 -17.74 -18.52 -16.99
CA PHE A 214 -18.81 -18.88 -16.07
C PHE A 214 -18.80 -17.93 -14.88
N HIS A 215 -19.89 -17.20 -14.71
CA HIS A 215 -20.12 -16.26 -13.64
C HIS A 215 -21.06 -16.88 -12.59
N HIS A 216 -20.70 -16.74 -11.31
CA HIS A 216 -21.59 -17.09 -10.20
C HIS A 216 -22.23 -15.81 -9.67
N GLU A 217 -23.56 -15.75 -9.62
CA GLU A 217 -24.29 -14.56 -9.16
C GLU A 217 -24.39 -14.47 -7.63
N ALA A 218 -24.72 -15.58 -6.96
CA ALA A 218 -24.66 -15.77 -5.51
C ALA A 218 -24.90 -17.25 -5.16
N GLY A 219 -24.33 -17.75 -4.06
CA GLY A 219 -24.57 -19.10 -3.53
C GLY A 219 -23.31 -19.86 -3.12
N GLU A 220 -23.50 -20.98 -2.39
CA GLU A 220 -22.41 -21.90 -2.05
C GLU A 220 -21.86 -22.57 -3.32
N LYS A 221 -20.73 -22.04 -3.77
CA LYS A 221 -19.87 -22.69 -4.75
C LYS A 221 -19.01 -23.72 -4.02
N VAL A 222 -18.84 -24.88 -4.62
CA VAL A 222 -17.78 -25.80 -4.18
C VAL A 222 -16.44 -25.12 -4.45
N ASP A 223 -16.33 -24.50 -5.63
CA ASP A 223 -15.12 -23.85 -6.10
C ASP A 223 -15.31 -23.13 -7.46
N THR A 224 -14.30 -22.43 -7.96
CA THR A 224 -14.25 -21.99 -9.36
C THR A 224 -14.10 -23.18 -10.32
N ILE A 225 -14.81 -23.15 -11.44
CA ILE A 225 -14.69 -24.16 -12.51
C ILE A 225 -13.23 -24.35 -12.96
N ALA A 226 -12.44 -23.28 -13.00
CA ALA A 226 -11.02 -23.36 -13.35
C ALA A 226 -10.21 -24.22 -12.37
N ARG A 227 -10.39 -24.02 -11.07
CA ARG A 227 -9.72 -24.84 -10.04
C ARG A 227 -10.27 -26.27 -10.03
N MET A 228 -11.57 -26.49 -10.21
CA MET A 228 -12.13 -27.85 -10.36
C MET A 228 -11.55 -28.63 -11.54
N LEU A 229 -11.24 -27.95 -12.66
CA LEU A 229 -10.60 -28.56 -13.83
C LEU A 229 -9.11 -28.86 -13.58
N ALA A 230 -8.42 -28.01 -12.82
CA ALA A 230 -7.04 -28.23 -12.41
C ALA A 230 -6.93 -29.43 -11.44
N ASP A 231 -7.85 -29.51 -10.49
CA ASP A 231 -7.94 -30.55 -9.47
C ASP A 231 -8.49 -31.89 -10.01
N GLY A 232 -8.79 -31.97 -11.32
CA GLY A 232 -9.28 -33.21 -11.96
C GLY A 232 -10.61 -33.70 -11.41
N ARG A 233 -11.48 -32.80 -10.92
CA ARG A 233 -12.74 -33.18 -10.26
C ARG A 233 -13.64 -33.97 -11.23
N PRO A 234 -14.41 -34.98 -10.74
CA PRO A 234 -15.26 -35.78 -11.61
C PRO A 234 -16.24 -34.91 -12.40
N ARG A 235 -16.47 -35.27 -13.68
CA ARG A 235 -17.35 -34.53 -14.60
C ARG A 235 -18.73 -34.24 -14.00
N ALA A 236 -19.29 -35.18 -13.23
CA ALA A 236 -20.58 -35.01 -12.57
C ALA A 236 -20.59 -33.85 -11.56
N VAL A 237 -19.49 -33.63 -10.84
CA VAL A 237 -19.33 -32.53 -9.89
C VAL A 237 -19.21 -31.20 -10.63
N VAL A 238 -18.38 -31.16 -11.68
CA VAL A 238 -18.22 -29.97 -12.53
C VAL A 238 -19.54 -29.59 -13.17
N ARG A 239 -20.30 -30.55 -13.68
CA ARG A 239 -21.63 -30.31 -14.27
C ARG A 239 -22.59 -29.63 -13.29
N ARG A 240 -22.73 -30.15 -12.07
CA ARG A 240 -23.60 -29.55 -11.05
C ARG A 240 -23.20 -28.13 -10.70
N GLU A 241 -21.90 -27.82 -10.74
CA GLU A 241 -21.44 -26.46 -10.49
C GLU A 241 -21.74 -25.53 -11.68
N LEU A 242 -21.58 -26.02 -12.91
CA LEU A 242 -21.92 -25.25 -14.11
C LEU A 242 -23.40 -24.88 -14.19
N GLU A 243 -24.29 -25.72 -13.66
CA GLU A 243 -25.74 -25.45 -13.61
C GLU A 243 -26.09 -24.24 -12.72
N LYS A 244 -25.19 -23.82 -11.82
CA LYS A 244 -25.34 -22.62 -10.99
C LYS A 244 -24.76 -21.36 -11.64
N CYS A 245 -24.13 -21.48 -12.80
CA CYS A 245 -23.41 -20.38 -13.43
C CYS A 245 -24.23 -19.74 -14.55
N THR A 246 -24.15 -18.42 -14.67
CA THR A 246 -24.50 -17.70 -15.89
C THR A 246 -23.26 -17.55 -16.78
N VAL A 247 -23.45 -17.46 -18.10
CA VAL A 247 -22.34 -17.29 -19.05
C VAL A 247 -22.21 -15.81 -19.41
N LEU A 248 -21.07 -15.20 -19.12
CA LEU A 248 -20.75 -13.82 -19.48
C LEU A 248 -19.48 -13.78 -20.32
N CYS A 249 -19.38 -12.87 -21.29
CA CYS A 249 -18.08 -12.57 -21.88
C CYS A 249 -17.16 -11.90 -20.85
N ALA A 250 -15.84 -12.02 -21.02
CA ALA A 250 -14.85 -11.49 -20.09
C ALA A 250 -15.02 -9.99 -19.81
N ASN A 251 -15.40 -9.20 -20.82
CA ASN A 251 -15.69 -7.78 -20.63
C ASN A 251 -16.89 -7.55 -19.69
N CYS A 252 -18.02 -8.24 -19.92
CA CYS A 252 -19.22 -8.13 -19.07
C CYS A 252 -18.99 -8.69 -17.67
N HIS A 253 -18.25 -9.80 -17.57
CA HIS A 253 -17.90 -10.41 -16.29
C HIS A 253 -17.07 -9.44 -15.43
N ARG A 254 -16.08 -8.77 -16.02
CA ARG A 254 -15.28 -7.76 -15.31
C ARG A 254 -16.09 -6.54 -14.91
N LYS A 255 -16.97 -6.03 -15.78
CA LYS A 255 -17.86 -4.91 -15.44
C LYS A 255 -18.71 -5.24 -14.21
N ARG A 256 -19.14 -6.49 -14.05
CA ARG A 256 -19.94 -6.94 -12.91
C ARG A 256 -19.19 -6.89 -11.58
N HIS A 257 -17.89 -7.17 -11.59
CA HIS A 257 -17.00 -7.16 -10.41
C HIS A 257 -16.17 -5.89 -10.27
N PHE A 258 -16.43 -4.88 -11.10
CA PHE A 258 -15.61 -3.68 -11.10
C PHE A 258 -16.03 -2.72 -10.00
N GLU A 259 -15.15 -2.57 -9.01
CA GLU A 259 -15.24 -1.51 -8.01
C GLU A 259 -14.30 -0.35 -8.40
N PRO A 260 -14.82 0.86 -8.64
CA PRO A 260 -13.98 1.99 -8.94
C PRO A 260 -13.10 2.33 -7.72
N PRO A 261 -11.80 2.62 -7.91
CA PRO A 261 -10.92 3.01 -6.81
C PRO A 261 -11.42 4.30 -6.15
N GLU A 262 -11.40 4.31 -4.81
CA GLU A 262 -11.79 5.43 -3.96
C GLU A 262 -11.14 6.74 -4.40
N ARG A 263 -11.87 7.86 -4.27
CA ARG A 263 -11.33 9.21 -4.48
C ARG A 263 -10.74 9.72 -3.16
N PRO A 264 -9.71 10.58 -3.20
CA PRO A 264 -9.24 11.28 -2.01
C PRO A 264 -10.35 12.21 -1.52
N ASP A 265 -10.46 12.37 -0.21
CA ASP A 265 -11.38 13.32 0.41
C ASP A 265 -11.17 14.73 -0.20
N GLY A 266 -12.25 15.33 -0.72
CA GLY A 266 -12.24 16.68 -1.30
C GLY A 266 -12.09 16.79 -2.84
N GLU A 267 -11.98 15.68 -3.58
CA GLU A 267 -11.90 15.68 -5.05
C GLU A 267 -13.29 15.48 -5.69
N HIS A 268 -14.03 16.58 -5.93
CA HIS A 268 -15.31 16.55 -6.65
C HIS A 268 -15.10 16.51 -8.18
N ASP A 269 -15.97 15.77 -8.87
CA ASP A 269 -15.96 15.65 -10.33
C ASP A 269 -16.24 17.03 -10.96
N LYS A 270 -15.27 17.59 -11.70
CA LYS A 270 -15.48 18.82 -12.46
C LYS A 270 -16.23 18.60 -13.78
N ASN A 271 -16.65 17.37 -14.07
CA ASN A 271 -17.26 16.99 -15.35
C ASN A 271 -18.56 16.21 -15.15
N LYS A 272 -19.53 16.84 -14.47
CA LYS A 272 -20.94 16.44 -14.55
C LYS A 272 -21.69 17.44 -15.40
#